data_AF-A0A7S0M3K3-F1
#
_entry.id   AF-A0A7S0M3K3-F1
#
_cell.length_a   1.000
_cell.length_b   1.000
_cell.length_c   1.000
_cell.angle_alpha   90.00
_cell.angle_beta   90.00
_cell.angle_gamma   90.00
#
_symmetry.space_group_name_H-M   'P 1'
#
loop_
_entity.id
_entity.type
_entity.pdbx_description
1 polymer ?
#
loop_
_entity_poly.entity_id
_entity_poly.type
_entity_poly.pdbx_seq_one_letter_code
_entity_poly.pdbx_strand_id
1 'polypeptide(L)'
;NDAEKRTRYKLTTTVMLSFQTKCPGTESDLSGNLTRTLEKERPHNPADLLSHVSNMGEMIEEMEGRMRDGLDEIYFGKTVEIVQAIRTPVDERRLAQQSLMAEMASKRRT
;
A
#
# COMPACT_ATOMS: atom_id res chain seq x y z
N ASN A 1 0.12 40.04 20.86
CA ASN A 1 0.90 39.60 19.68
C ASN A 1 1.19 38.12 19.82
N ASP A 2 0.17 37.29 19.58
CA ASP A 2 0.35 35.84 19.47
C ASP A 2 0.96 35.55 18.11
N ALA A 3 2.28 35.67 18.02
CA ALA A 3 3.01 35.32 16.81
C ALA A 3 2.89 33.82 16.58
N GLU A 4 2.36 33.41 15.42
CA GLU A 4 2.33 32.00 15.00
C GLU A 4 3.75 31.43 15.04
N LYS A 5 3.93 30.36 15.82
CA LYS A 5 5.21 29.64 15.90
C LYS A 5 5.12 28.41 15.02
N ARG A 6 6.21 28.07 14.33
CA ARG A 6 6.28 26.85 13.53
C ARG A 6 6.98 25.76 14.32
N THR A 7 6.40 24.57 14.31
CA THR A 7 6.96 23.38 14.95
C THR A 7 7.15 22.30 13.90
N ARG A 8 8.29 21.60 14.00
CA ARG A 8 8.62 20.47 13.15
C ARG A 8 8.16 19.19 13.85
N TYR A 9 7.29 18.46 13.17
CA TYR A 9 6.74 17.20 13.63
C TYR A 9 7.37 16.06 12.86
N LYS A 10 7.87 15.06 13.59
CA LYS A 10 8.40 13.82 13.02
C LYS A 10 7.56 12.66 13.53
N LEU A 11 6.77 12.09 12.63
CA LEU A 11 5.89 10.96 12.90
C LEU A 11 6.51 9.68 12.33
N THR A 12 6.63 8.66 13.16
CA THR A 12 7.01 7.30 12.74
C THR A 12 5.83 6.39 13.06
N THR A 13 5.23 5.79 12.04
CA THR A 13 4.05 4.93 12.17
C THR A 13 4.40 3.53 11.73
N THR A 14 4.09 2.55 12.58
CA THR A 14 4.18 1.13 12.28
C THR A 14 2.79 0.52 12.39
N VAL A 15 2.31 -0.12 11.32
CA VAL A 15 1.06 -0.89 11.32
C VAL A 15 1.41 -2.37 11.24
N MET A 16 0.88 -3.16 12.17
CA MET A 16 0.98 -4.61 12.18
C MET A 16 -0.35 -5.21 11.74
N LEU A 17 -0.29 -6.16 10.82
CA LEU A 17 -1.45 -6.79 10.21
C LEU A 17 -1.29 -8.31 10.31
N SER A 18 -2.37 -9.00 10.66
CA SER A 18 -2.45 -10.45 10.62
C SER A 18 -3.85 -10.85 10.20
N PHE A 19 -3.95 -11.58 9.09
CA PHE A 19 -5.18 -12.13 8.54
C PHE A 19 -5.02 -13.64 8.41
N GLN A 20 -5.88 -14.39 9.08
CA GLN A 20 -5.96 -15.83 8.90
C GLN A 20 -7.31 -16.18 8.28
N THR A 21 -7.29 -16.75 7.07
CA THR A 21 -8.48 -17.32 6.44
C THR A 21 -8.41 -18.84 6.49
N LYS A 22 -9.49 -19.44 6.99
CA LYS A 22 -9.68 -20.89 7.06
C LYS A 22 -10.89 -21.25 6.23
N CYS A 23 -10.64 -21.71 5.00
CA CYS A 23 -11.66 -22.26 4.13
C CYS A 23 -11.44 -23.79 4.00
N PRO A 24 -12.50 -24.60 3.84
CA PRO A 24 -12.34 -26.02 3.57
C PRO A 24 -11.49 -26.23 2.30
N GLY A 25 -10.31 -26.82 2.45
CA GLY A 25 -9.36 -27.04 1.35
C GLY A 25 -8.36 -25.90 1.07
N THR A 26 -8.40 -24.79 1.81
CA THR A 26 -7.39 -23.72 1.72
C THR A 26 -7.26 -22.99 3.05
N GLU A 27 -6.08 -23.08 3.66
CA GLU A 27 -5.68 -22.23 4.78
C GLU A 27 -4.71 -21.18 4.25
N SER A 28 -4.91 -19.91 4.60
CA SER A 28 -3.96 -18.85 4.27
C SER A 28 -3.78 -17.94 5.47
N ASP A 29 -2.52 -17.75 5.84
CA ASP A 29 -2.09 -16.79 6.85
C ASP A 29 -1.31 -15.70 6.14
N LEU A 30 -1.78 -14.47 6.30
CA LEU A 30 -1.23 -13.28 5.72
C LEU A 30 -0.93 -12.29 6.84
N SER A 31 0.32 -12.32 7.27
CA SER A 31 0.81 -11.54 8.40
C SER A 31 2.03 -10.71 7.99
N GLY A 32 2.13 -9.48 8.52
CA GLY A 32 3.27 -8.61 8.25
C GLY A 32 3.16 -7.27 8.96
N ASN A 33 4.14 -6.40 8.70
CA ASN A 33 4.13 -5.03 9.19
C ASN A 33 4.52 -4.07 8.07
N LEU A 34 4.08 -2.82 8.22
CA LEU A 34 4.50 -1.71 7.38
C LEU A 34 4.95 -0.59 8.31
N THR A 35 6.11 0.00 8.04
CA THR A 35 6.61 1.16 8.80
C THR A 35 6.90 2.30 7.84
N ARG A 36 6.44 3.50 8.17
CA ARG A 36 6.69 4.72 7.40
C ARG A 36 6.99 5.90 8.33
N THR A 37 7.75 6.84 7.80
CA THR A 37 8.12 8.07 8.49
C THR A 37 7.62 9.28 7.71
N LEU A 38 7.20 10.30 8.44
CA LEU A 38 6.74 11.57 7.89
C LEU A 38 7.32 12.72 8.70
N GLU A 39 7.93 13.69 8.03
CA GLU A 39 8.42 14.93 8.64
C GLU A 39 7.71 16.11 7.99
N LYS A 40 7.05 16.95 8.80
CA LYS A 40 6.34 18.14 8.33
C LYS A 40 6.47 19.28 9.34
N GLU A 41 6.58 20.50 8.83
CA GLU A 41 6.55 21.72 9.63
C GLU A 41 5.16 22.35 9.56
N ARG A 42 4.53 22.59 10.72
CA ARG A 42 3.19 23.19 10.82
C ARG A 42 3.20 24.37 11.79
N PRO A 43 2.42 25.44 11.51
CA PRO A 43 2.22 26.52 12.46
C PRO A 43 1.37 26.05 13.64
N HIS A 44 1.57 26.63 14.81
CA HIS A 44 0.76 26.41 16.00
C HIS A 44 0.60 27.71 16.79
N ASN A 45 -0.52 27.81 17.50
CA ASN A 45 -0.77 28.91 18.42
C ASN A 45 -0.21 28.59 19.83
N PRO A 46 0.77 29.37 20.35
CA PRO A 46 1.34 29.14 21.69
C PRO A 46 0.35 29.30 22.85
N ALA A 47 -0.76 30.03 22.65
CA ALA A 47 -1.80 30.18 23.66
C ALA A 47 -2.76 28.98 23.72
N ASP A 48 -2.78 28.12 22.70
CA ASP A 48 -3.70 26.99 22.60
C ASP A 48 -2.95 25.66 22.46
N LEU A 49 -2.99 24.86 23.52
CA LEU A 49 -2.42 23.52 23.55
C LEU A 49 -3.12 22.54 22.60
N LEU A 50 -4.40 22.79 22.24
CA LEU A 50 -5.14 21.93 21.31
C LEU A 50 -4.63 22.07 19.87
N SER A 51 -3.97 23.17 19.55
CA SER A 51 -3.36 23.41 18.23
C SER A 51 -2.33 22.32 17.86
N HIS A 52 -1.53 21.87 18.82
CA HIS A 52 -0.59 20.77 18.58
C HIS A 52 -1.31 19.43 18.36
N VAL A 53 -2.36 19.16 19.13
CA VAL A 53 -3.15 17.92 19.03
C VAL A 53 -3.84 17.85 17.65
N SER A 54 -4.41 18.97 17.19
CA SER A 54 -5.00 19.07 15.85
C SER A 54 -3.97 18.81 14.74
N ASN A 55 -2.80 19.45 14.80
CA ASN A 55 -1.71 19.20 13.84
C ASN A 55 -1.24 17.74 13.82
N MET A 56 -1.13 17.11 15.00
CA MET A 56 -0.77 15.69 15.08
C MET A 56 -1.89 14.79 14.56
N GLY A 57 -3.15 15.11 14.85
CA GLY A 57 -4.32 14.38 14.34
C GLY A 57 -4.36 14.37 12.82
N GLU A 58 -4.19 15.53 12.17
CA GLU A 58 -4.11 15.62 10.70
C GLU A 58 -2.97 14.75 10.14
N MET A 59 -1.79 14.77 10.79
CA MET A 59 -0.65 13.98 10.35
C MET A 59 -0.89 12.47 10.50
N ILE A 60 -1.56 12.05 11.57
CA ILE A 60 -1.92 10.66 11.82
C ILE A 60 -2.95 10.21 10.78
N GLU A 61 -4.01 10.98 10.56
CA GLU A 61 -5.07 10.68 9.58
C GLU A 61 -4.48 10.51 8.17
N GLU A 62 -3.62 11.45 7.74
CA GLU A 62 -2.94 11.36 6.45
C GLU A 62 -2.04 10.13 6.36
N MET A 63 -1.31 9.82 7.44
CA MET A 63 -0.43 8.65 7.46
C MET A 63 -1.25 7.35 7.44
N GLU A 64 -2.36 7.27 8.18
CA GLU A 64 -3.26 6.11 8.18
C GLU A 64 -3.89 5.88 6.81
N GLY A 65 -4.33 6.93 6.11
CA GLY A 65 -4.81 6.81 4.73
C GLY A 65 -3.75 6.22 3.79
N ARG A 66 -2.54 6.79 3.82
CA ARG A 66 -1.40 6.28 3.02
C ARG A 66 -0.98 4.86 3.38
N MET A 67 -1.09 4.49 4.66
CA MET A 67 -0.79 3.13 5.12
C MET A 67 -1.87 2.16 4.64
N ARG A 68 -3.16 2.54 4.69
CA ARG A 68 -4.27 1.73 4.18
C ARG A 68 -4.09 1.42 2.70
N ASP A 69 -3.86 2.45 1.87
CA ASP A 69 -3.63 2.26 0.43
C ASP A 69 -2.42 1.34 0.16
N GLY A 70 -1.33 1.51 0.94
CA GLY A 70 -0.14 0.66 0.84
C GLY A 70 -0.36 -0.78 1.29
N LEU A 71 -1.21 -1.00 2.30
CA LEU A 71 -1.58 -2.34 2.75
C LEU A 71 -2.44 -3.04 1.69
N ASP A 72 -3.39 -2.35 1.07
CA ASP A 72 -4.25 -2.94 0.04
C ASP A 72 -3.44 -3.43 -1.18
N GLU A 73 -2.48 -2.62 -1.64
CA GLU A 73 -1.60 -2.98 -2.77
C GLU A 73 -0.68 -4.17 -2.45
N ILE A 74 -0.01 -4.16 -1.30
CA ILE A 74 1.00 -5.17 -0.96
C ILE A 74 0.34 -6.50 -0.57
N TYR A 75 -0.73 -6.47 0.21
CA TYR A 75 -1.28 -7.67 0.83
C TYR A 75 -2.24 -8.42 -0.11
N PHE A 76 -3.12 -7.71 -0.83
CA PHE A 76 -4.09 -8.35 -1.74
C PHE A 76 -3.64 -8.34 -3.21
N GLY A 77 -2.90 -7.31 -3.64
CA GLY A 77 -2.39 -7.23 -5.01
C GLY A 77 -1.22 -8.19 -5.27
N LYS A 78 -0.07 -7.93 -4.62
CA LYS A 78 1.17 -8.67 -4.93
C LYS A 78 1.13 -10.15 -4.57
N THR A 79 0.45 -10.54 -3.49
CA THR A 79 0.39 -11.96 -3.09
C THR A 79 -0.33 -12.80 -4.14
N VAL A 80 -1.42 -12.27 -4.72
CA VAL A 80 -2.16 -12.94 -5.80
C VAL A 80 -1.32 -13.01 -7.07
N GLU A 81 -0.63 -11.93 -7.44
CA GLU A 81 0.28 -11.90 -8.59
C GLU A 81 1.40 -12.94 -8.47
N ILE A 82 2.03 -13.07 -7.30
CA ILE A 82 3.10 -14.04 -7.05
C ILE A 82 2.56 -15.47 -7.17
N VAL A 83 1.41 -15.76 -6.55
CA VAL A 83 0.78 -17.09 -6.63
C VAL A 83 0.40 -17.43 -8.08
N GLN A 84 -0.16 -16.48 -8.82
CA GLN A 84 -0.50 -16.65 -10.23
C GLN A 84 0.74 -16.82 -11.12
N ALA A 85 1.85 -16.15 -10.81
CA ALA A 85 3.11 -16.32 -11.53
C ALA A 85 3.72 -17.71 -11.32
N ILE A 86 3.60 -18.27 -10.11
CA ILE A 86 4.09 -19.62 -9.77
C ILE A 86 3.14 -20.67 -10.36
N ARG A 87 1.83 -20.42 -10.31
CA ARG A 87 0.78 -21.32 -10.78
C ARG A 87 0.06 -20.73 -12.00
N THR A 88 0.80 -20.35 -13.04
CA THR A 88 0.16 -20.27 -14.36
C THR A 88 -0.18 -21.70 -14.78
N PRO A 89 -1.42 -22.02 -15.19
CA PRO A 89 -1.63 -23.23 -15.97
C PRO A 89 -0.71 -23.08 -17.18
N VAL A 90 0.35 -23.90 -17.21
CA VAL A 90 1.44 -23.83 -18.19
C VAL A 90 0.88 -23.78 -19.62
N ASP A 91 -0.31 -24.35 -19.82
CA ASP A 91 -1.04 -24.35 -21.07
C ASP A 91 -1.53 -22.97 -21.51
N GLU A 92 -2.18 -22.17 -20.65
CA GLU A 92 -2.80 -20.90 -21.08
C GLU A 92 -1.76 -19.85 -21.45
N ARG A 93 -0.68 -19.72 -20.67
CA ARG A 93 0.38 -18.74 -20.97
C ARG A 93 1.11 -19.08 -22.27
N ARG A 94 1.33 -20.39 -22.51
CA ARG A 94 1.99 -20.90 -23.72
C ARG A 94 1.08 -20.79 -24.94
N LEU A 95 -0.23 -20.99 -24.78
CA LEU A 95 -1.24 -20.81 -25.82
C LEU A 95 -1.41 -19.33 -26.19
N ALA A 96 -1.47 -18.43 -25.21
CA ALA A 96 -1.58 -16.99 -25.43
C ALA A 96 -0.32 -16.40 -26.08
N GLN A 97 0.87 -16.86 -25.68
CA GLN A 97 2.11 -16.45 -26.35
C GLN A 97 2.17 -16.96 -27.80
N GLN A 98 1.74 -18.21 -28.05
CA GLN A 98 1.70 -18.77 -29.40
C GLN A 98 0.70 -18.05 -30.31
N SER A 99 -0.50 -17.72 -29.82
CA SER A 99 -1.51 -17.01 -30.62
C SER A 99 -1.05 -15.58 -30.96
N LEU A 100 -0.44 -14.88 -29.99
CA LEU A 100 0.09 -13.54 -30.22
C LEU A 100 1.26 -13.56 -31.23
N MET A 101 2.16 -14.54 -31.12
CA MET A 101 3.25 -14.72 -32.10
C MET A 101 2.71 -15.01 -33.50
N ALA A 102 1.66 -15.83 -33.61
CA ALA A 102 1.00 -16.12 -34.88
C ALA A 102 0.31 -14.87 -35.47
N GLU A 103 -0.36 -14.05 -34.64
CA GLU A 103 -1.00 -12.82 -35.09
C GLU A 103 0.03 -11.77 -35.55
N MET A 104 1.14 -11.61 -34.82
CA MET A 104 2.21 -10.69 -35.21
C MET A 104 2.91 -11.12 -36.50
N ALA A 105 3.08 -12.44 -36.71
CA ALA A 105 3.62 -12.97 -37.95
C ALA A 105 2.67 -12.76 -39.14
N SER A 106 1.35 -12.82 -38.89
CA SER A 106 0.31 -12.53 -39.88
C SER A 106 0.30 -11.04 -40.30
N LYS A 107 0.30 -10.12 -39.33
CA LYS A 107 0.32 -8.66 -39.57
C LYS A 107 1.57 -8.14 -40.28
N ARG A 108 2.68 -8.88 -40.26
CA ARG A 108 3.91 -8.54 -41.01
C ARG A 108 3.90 -8.98 -42.48
N ARG A 109 2.91 -9.77 -42.90
CA ARG A 109 2.77 -10.29 -44.27
C ARG A 109 1.76 -9.51 -45.12
N THR A 110 1.01 -8.59 -44.51
CA THR A 110 0.12 -7.62 -45.17
C THR A 110 0.73 -6.24 -45.13
#